data_AF-A0A7X8ZC37-F1
#
_entry.id   AF-A0A7X8ZC37-F1
#
_cell.length_a   1.000
_cell.length_b   1.000
_cell.length_c   1.000
_cell.angle_alpha   90.00
_cell.angle_beta   90.00
_cell.angle_gamma   90.00
#
_symmetry.space_group_name_H-M   'P 1'
#
loop_
_entity.id
_entity.type
_entity.pdbx_description
1 polymer ?
#
loop_
_entity_poly.entity_id
_entity_poly.type
_entity_poly.pdbx_seq_one_letter_code
_entity_poly.pdbx_strand_id
1 'polypeptide(L)'
;MKTKLTVVTLKEPCSACVILNNLIREIMTKLQRELNNIDIHYIELSNLTKVHEIKGLEVEKFPAIIVNDEQISAGELPDINYLKSAIKWGSQLHE
;
A
#
# COMPACT_ATOMS: atom_id res chain seq x y z
N MET A 1 13.64 11.53 6.44
CA MET A 1 13.56 10.05 6.34
C MET A 1 12.65 9.70 5.14
N LYS A 2 12.80 8.54 4.48
CA LYS A 2 11.85 8.13 3.43
C LYS A 2 10.65 7.42 4.08
N THR A 3 9.43 7.79 3.69
CA THR A 3 8.19 7.14 4.12
C THR A 3 8.05 5.81 3.38
N LYS A 4 7.93 4.72 4.14
CA LYS A 4 7.78 3.37 3.57
C LYS A 4 6.32 3.17 3.21
N LEU A 5 6.07 2.82 1.95
CA LEU A 5 4.75 2.47 1.45
C LEU A 5 4.80 1.03 0.95
N THR A 6 3.95 0.16 1.48
CA THR A 6 3.88 -1.25 1.09
C THR A 6 2.53 -1.54 0.48
N VAL A 7 2.51 -2.08 -0.74
CA VAL A 7 1.31 -2.56 -1.41
C VAL A 7 1.32 -4.08 -1.39
N VAL A 8 0.30 -4.67 -0.80
CA VAL A 8 0.15 -6.12 -0.68
C VAL A 8 -0.92 -6.60 -1.64
N THR A 9 -0.58 -7.53 -2.52
CA THR A 9 -1.49 -8.12 -3.52
C THR A 9 -1.45 -9.64 -3.47
N LEU A 10 -2.45 -10.29 -4.06
CA LEU A 10 -2.45 -11.74 -4.28
C LEU A 10 -1.76 -12.06 -5.62
N LYS A 11 -1.03 -13.16 -5.67
CA LYS A 11 -0.40 -13.70 -6.90
C LYS A 11 -1.44 -14.14 -7.93
N GLU A 12 -2.55 -14.71 -7.46
CA GLU A 12 -3.69 -15.12 -8.28
C GLU A 12 -4.93 -14.31 -7.89
N PRO A 13 -5.01 -13.04 -8.32
CA PRO A 13 -6.16 -12.19 -8.04
C PRO A 13 -7.35 -12.58 -8.92
N CYS A 14 -8.58 -12.35 -8.43
CA CYS A 14 -9.76 -12.41 -9.29
C CYS A 14 -9.72 -11.28 -10.34
N SER A 15 -10.58 -11.35 -11.37
CA SER A 15 -10.59 -10.36 -12.46
C SER A 15 -10.80 -8.91 -11.97
N ALA A 16 -11.64 -8.71 -10.94
CA ALA A 16 -11.84 -7.38 -10.35
C ALA A 16 -10.59 -6.88 -9.62
N CYS A 17 -9.91 -7.76 -8.87
CA CYS A 17 -8.65 -7.44 -8.20
C CYS A 17 -7.53 -7.12 -9.19
N VAL A 18 -7.50 -7.72 -10.39
CA VAL A 18 -6.54 -7.36 -11.45
C VAL A 18 -6.69 -5.88 -11.85
N ILE A 19 -7.92 -5.43 -12.06
CA ILE A 19 -8.21 -4.03 -12.44
C ILE A 19 -7.77 -3.09 -11.31
N LEU A 20 -8.14 -3.41 -10.07
CA LEU A 20 -7.74 -2.63 -8.89
C LEU A 20 -6.21 -2.55 -8.73
N ASN A 21 -5.51 -3.67 -8.91
CA ASN A 21 -4.05 -3.71 -8.80
C ASN A 21 -3.37 -2.80 -9.83
N ASN A 22 -3.88 -2.78 -11.07
CA ASN A 22 -3.38 -1.90 -12.12
C ASN A 22 -3.61 -0.41 -11.78
N LEU A 23 -4.81 -0.07 -11.33
CA LEU A 23 -5.15 1.30 -10.92
C LEU A 23 -4.30 1.77 -9.73
N ILE A 24 -4.10 0.91 -8.73
CA ILE A 24 -3.22 1.21 -7.59
C ILE A 24 -1.79 1.44 -8.06
N ARG A 25 -1.25 0.58 -8.96
CA ARG A 25 0.10 0.76 -9.50
C ARG A 25 0.26 2.10 -10.23
N GLU A 26 -0.75 2.54 -10.98
CA GLU A 26 -0.76 3.87 -11.61
C GLU A 26 -0.74 5.00 -10.57
N ILE A 27 -1.57 4.90 -9.52
CA ILE A 27 -1.60 5.88 -8.42
C ILE A 27 -0.23 5.94 -7.73
N MET A 28 0.36 4.80 -7.39
CA MET A 28 1.68 4.72 -6.77
C MET A 28 2.77 5.32 -7.65
N THR A 29 2.72 5.06 -8.96
CA THR A 29 3.66 5.66 -9.92
C THR A 29 3.54 7.18 -9.97
N LYS A 30 2.31 7.72 -9.91
CA LYS A 30 2.08 9.17 -9.83
C LYS A 30 2.62 9.74 -8.52
N LEU A 31 2.34 9.10 -7.39
CA LEU A 31 2.82 9.54 -6.08
C LEU A 31 4.34 9.55 -5.99
N GLN A 32 5.03 8.56 -6.57
CA GLN A 32 6.49 8.51 -6.58
C GLN A 32 7.13 9.62 -7.40
N ARG A 33 6.43 10.11 -8.44
CA ARG A 33 6.87 11.27 -9.23
C ARG A 33 6.60 12.59 -8.51
N GLU A 34 5.51 12.68 -7.75
CA GLU A 34 5.12 13.88 -7.00
C GLU A 34 5.91 14.03 -5.69
N LEU A 35 6.30 12.92 -5.06
CA LEU A 35 6.90 12.88 -3.73
C LEU A 35 8.26 12.19 -3.79
N ASN A 36 9.34 12.96 -3.60
CA ASN A 36 10.71 12.45 -3.64
C ASN A 36 11.11 11.64 -2.38
N ASN A 37 10.25 11.62 -1.35
CA ASN A 37 10.53 11.04 -0.04
C ASN A 37 9.78 9.73 0.24
N ILE A 38 9.30 9.01 -0.78
CA ILE A 38 8.63 7.72 -0.59
C ILE A 38 9.48 6.55 -1.10
N ASP A 39 9.35 5.41 -0.43
CA ASP A 39 9.95 4.14 -0.82
C ASP A 39 8.85 3.08 -0.93
N ILE A 40 8.56 2.66 -2.17
CA ILE A 40 7.39 1.81 -2.48
C ILE A 40 7.84 0.35 -2.64
N HIS A 41 7.27 -0.52 -1.82
CA HIS A 41 7.48 -1.95 -1.80
C HIS A 41 6.22 -2.68 -2.24
N TYR A 42 6.36 -3.69 -3.11
CA TYR A 42 5.26 -4.54 -3.52
C TYR A 42 5.47 -5.94 -2.96
N ILE A 43 4.50 -6.43 -2.21
CA ILE A 43 4.48 -7.79 -1.67
C ILE A 43 3.39 -8.56 -2.39
N GLU A 44 3.79 -9.61 -3.10
CA GLU A 44 2.86 -10.51 -3.76
C GLU A 44 2.73 -11.82 -2.96
N LEU A 45 1.54 -12.05 -2.41
CA LEU A 45 1.20 -13.22 -1.62
C LEU A 45 0.84 -14.40 -2.53
N SER A 46 1.65 -15.45 -2.47
CA SER A 46 1.34 -16.73 -3.14
C SER A 46 0.39 -17.61 -2.32
N ASN A 47 0.35 -17.41 -1.01
CA ASN A 47 -0.59 -18.04 -0.08
C ASN A 47 -0.77 -17.13 1.14
N LEU A 48 -1.84 -17.36 1.92
CA LEU A 48 -2.15 -16.57 3.11
C LEU A 48 -1.43 -17.06 4.37
N THR A 49 -0.64 -18.14 4.30
CA THR A 49 -0.05 -18.78 5.48
C THR A 49 0.89 -17.86 6.26
N LYS A 50 1.48 -16.85 5.61
CA LYS A 50 2.41 -15.89 6.23
C LYS A 50 1.87 -14.45 6.28
N VAL A 51 0.57 -14.27 6.05
CA VAL A 51 -0.06 -12.96 5.99
C VAL A 51 0.13 -12.18 7.30
N HIS A 52 0.10 -12.88 8.44
CA HIS A 52 0.30 -12.35 9.78
C HIS A 52 1.74 -11.84 10.03
N GLU A 53 2.71 -12.18 9.19
CA GLU A 53 4.09 -11.68 9.30
C GLU A 53 4.23 -10.28 8.68
N ILE A 54 3.23 -9.81 7.93
CA ILE A 54 3.24 -8.49 7.31
C ILE A 54 2.91 -7.45 8.38
N LYS A 55 3.94 -6.75 8.84
CA LYS A 55 3.81 -5.67 9.81
C LYS A 55 2.84 -4.60 9.31
N GLY A 56 1.88 -4.25 10.16
CA GLY A 56 0.85 -3.25 9.86
C GLY A 56 -0.38 -3.76 9.13
N LEU A 57 -0.41 -5.03 8.71
CA LEU A 57 -1.58 -5.63 8.09
C LEU A 57 -2.57 -6.10 9.17
N GLU A 58 -3.67 -5.38 9.34
CA GLU A 58 -4.71 -5.68 10.35
C GLU A 58 -5.88 -6.45 9.74
N VAL A 59 -6.24 -6.11 8.50
CA VAL A 59 -7.34 -6.68 7.73
C VAL A 59 -6.79 -7.37 6.50
N GLU A 60 -7.01 -8.69 6.42
CA GLU A 60 -6.56 -9.57 5.32
C GLU A 60 -7.44 -9.45 4.06
N LYS A 61 -7.63 -8.23 3.56
CA LYS A 61 -8.30 -7.94 2.29
C LYS A 61 -7.33 -7.31 1.31
N PHE A 62 -7.35 -7.78 0.06
CA PHE A 62 -6.38 -7.39 -0.95
C PHE A 62 -7.05 -6.75 -2.17
N PRO A 63 -6.44 -5.73 -2.78
CA PRO A 63 -5.14 -5.14 -2.43
C PRO A 63 -5.16 -4.36 -1.11
N ALA A 64 -4.08 -4.46 -0.32
CA ALA A 64 -3.89 -3.69 0.90
C ALA A 64 -2.76 -2.67 0.73
N ILE A 65 -2.89 -1.51 1.37
CA ILE A 65 -1.87 -0.45 1.33
C ILE A 65 -1.51 -0.10 2.77
N ILE A 66 -0.20 -0.12 3.04
CA ILE A 66 0.37 0.12 4.36
C ILE A 66 1.37 1.28 4.24
N VAL A 67 1.28 2.26 5.14
CA VAL A 67 2.20 3.40 5.21
C VAL A 67 2.84 3.40 6.59
N ASN A 68 4.17 3.34 6.66
CA ASN A 68 4.93 3.27 7.93
C ASN A 68 4.37 2.26 8.94
N ASP A 69 4.04 1.06 8.46
CA ASP A 69 3.48 -0.03 9.27
C ASP A 69 2.05 0.20 9.79
N GLU A 70 1.30 1.16 9.22
CA GLU A 70 -0.15 1.33 9.44
C GLU A 70 -0.95 1.00 8.17
N GLN A 71 -1.98 0.17 8.27
CA GLN A 71 -2.86 -0.13 7.13
C GLN A 71 -3.81 1.04 6.85
N ILE A 72 -3.77 1.53 5.62
CA ILE A 72 -4.53 2.70 5.14
C ILE A 72 -5.70 2.29 4.25
N SER A 73 -5.59 1.14 3.56
CA SER A 73 -6.65 0.59 2.71
C SER A 73 -6.60 -0.95 2.67
N ALA A 74 -7.75 -1.58 2.47
CA ALA A 74 -7.91 -3.03 2.39
C ALA A 74 -9.04 -3.42 1.41
N GLY A 75 -8.68 -4.02 0.28
CA GLY A 75 -9.63 -4.55 -0.71
C GLY A 75 -10.26 -3.51 -1.64
N GLU A 76 -9.83 -2.25 -1.57
CA GLU A 76 -10.40 -1.15 -2.33
C GLU A 76 -9.36 -0.15 -2.83
N LEU A 77 -9.80 0.73 -3.72
CA LEU A 77 -9.00 1.85 -4.18
C LEU A 77 -8.83 2.87 -3.05
N PRO A 78 -7.60 3.26 -2.69
CA PRO A 78 -7.39 4.27 -1.65
C PRO A 78 -7.92 5.64 -2.11
N ASP A 79 -8.45 6.42 -1.19
CA ASP A 79 -8.59 7.86 -1.40
C ASP A 79 -7.20 8.50 -1.50
N ILE A 80 -6.94 9.16 -2.63
CA ILE A 80 -5.62 9.73 -2.93
C ILE A 80 -5.26 10.85 -1.95
N ASN A 81 -6.23 11.66 -1.50
CA ASN A 81 -5.96 12.75 -0.56
C ASN A 81 -5.62 12.20 0.81
N TYR A 82 -6.35 11.19 1.26
CA TYR A 82 -6.06 10.49 2.51
C TYR A 82 -4.68 9.84 2.49
N LEU A 83 -4.34 9.14 1.39
CA LEU A 83 -3.03 8.54 1.21
C LEU A 83 -1.90 9.58 1.25
N LYS A 84 -2.08 10.74 0.61
CA LYS A 84 -1.13 11.86 0.68
C LYS A 84 -0.98 12.41 2.09
N SER A 85 -2.09 12.53 2.83
CA SER A 85 -2.07 12.97 4.24
C SER A 85 -1.34 11.97 5.14
N ALA A 86 -1.61 10.68 4.98
CA ALA A 86 -0.92 9.62 5.72
C ALA A 86 0.60 9.63 5.46
N ILE A 87 1.01 9.80 4.20
CA ILE A 87 2.43 9.90 3.84
C ILE A 87 3.10 11.12 4.51
N LYS A 88 2.40 12.26 4.55
CA LYS A 88 2.90 13.48 5.19
C LYS A 88 3.01 13.34 6.70
N TRP A 89 1.98 12.83 7.37
CA TRP A 89 2.00 12.59 8.82
C TRP A 89 3.10 11.62 9.23
N GLY A 90 3.25 10.51 8.49
CA GLY A 90 4.34 9.57 8.71
C GLY A 90 5.73 10.16 8.48
N SER A 91 5.85 11.25 7.71
CA SER A 91 7.12 11.97 7.55
C SER A 91 7.45 12.86 8.76
N GLN A 92 6.43 13.42 9.42
CA GLN A 92 6.56 14.40 10.51
C GLN A 92 6.75 13.77 11.89
N LEU A 93 6.24 12.54 12.12
CA LEU A 93 6.37 11.83 13.41
C LEU A 93 7.79 11.30 13.71
N HIS A 94 8.72 11.44 12.75
CA HIS A 94 10.10 10.95 12.86
C HIS A 94 11.14 12.05 12.58
N GLU A 95 10.76 13.32 12.71
CA GLU A 95 11.67 14.48 12.87
C GLU A 95 11.92 14.75 14.36
#